data_AF-A0A968LPE9-F1
#
_entry.id   AF-A0A968LPE9-F1
#
_cell.length_a   1.000
_cell.length_b   1.000
_cell.length_c   1.000
_cell.angle_alpha   90.00
_cell.angle_beta   90.00
_cell.angle_gamma   90.00
#
_symmetry.space_group_name_H-M   'P 1'
#
loop_
_entity.id
_entity.type
_entity.pdbx_description
1 polymer ?
#
loop_
_entity_poly.entity_id
_entity_poly.type
_entity_poly.pdbx_seq_one_letter_code
_entity_poly.pdbx_strand_id
1 'polypeptide(L)'
;MDVSILQAQFLRSYWALIFIALSMASLLFFSASQRPLNGRAFVSYAAMLLWAGACRYAARFNRRWAITALALGIIPLLAVFLRAPELNGLLEIQTVGRASFGAPSTLVLGVIWGFPGALLAVIVSVLALGGQGNAAEIITATTLLALMGFSGSSVNRLIRRLETANRQLLEAATQDAMTGLGNRRKLETMPKLRGSWMLTTWDVDGLKRVNDTQGHAAGDQYLR
;
A
#
# COMPACT_ATOMS: atom_id res chain seq x y z
N MET A 1 3.77 2.21 17.04
CA MET A 1 4.00 2.97 15.78
C MET A 1 2.76 2.81 14.93
N ASP A 2 2.11 3.89 14.52
CA ASP A 2 0.84 3.80 13.80
C ASP A 2 1.08 3.30 12.36
N VAL A 3 0.42 2.20 12.01
CA VAL A 3 0.55 1.56 10.69
C VAL A 3 0.08 2.50 9.58
N SER A 4 -0.80 3.45 9.92
CA SER A 4 -1.22 4.54 9.03
C SER A 4 -0.03 5.41 8.57
N ILE A 5 0.97 5.61 9.43
CA ILE A 5 2.16 6.43 9.15
C ILE A 5 3.11 5.67 8.22
N LEU A 6 3.35 4.38 8.48
CA LEU A 6 4.16 3.53 7.62
C LEU A 6 3.54 3.40 6.22
N GLN A 7 2.23 3.20 6.13
CA GLN A 7 1.51 3.26 4.86
C GLN A 7 1.70 4.63 4.20
N ALA A 8 1.49 5.74 4.92
CA ALA A 8 1.65 7.08 4.36
C ALA A 8 3.08 7.38 3.86
N GLN A 9 4.12 6.86 4.54
CA GLN A 9 5.51 6.98 4.10
C GLN A 9 5.77 6.15 2.83
N PHE A 10 5.34 4.89 2.81
CA PHE A 10 5.45 4.04 1.63
C PHE A 10 4.77 4.66 0.41
N LEU A 11 3.57 5.21 0.59
CA LEU A 11 2.84 5.92 -0.46
C LEU A 11 3.60 7.18 -0.96
N ARG A 12 4.27 7.93 -0.08
CA ARG A 12 5.10 9.08 -0.50
C ARG A 12 6.31 8.61 -1.32
N SER A 13 6.97 7.54 -0.90
CA SER A 13 8.10 6.95 -1.63
C SER A 13 7.69 6.51 -3.03
N TYR A 14 6.47 5.99 -3.22
CA TYR A 14 5.99 5.63 -4.55
C TYR A 14 5.80 6.84 -5.47
N TRP A 15 5.27 7.95 -4.96
CA TRP A 15 5.18 9.19 -5.72
C TRP A 15 6.55 9.72 -6.14
N ALA A 16 7.54 9.65 -5.24
CA ALA A 16 8.92 10.02 -5.57
C ALA A 16 9.51 9.11 -6.67
N LEU A 17 9.26 7.80 -6.60
CA LEU A 17 9.69 6.85 -7.63
C LEU A 17 9.06 7.18 -8.98
N ILE A 18 7.76 7.48 -9.03
CA ILE A 18 7.08 7.88 -10.27
C ILE A 18 7.64 9.20 -10.81
N PHE A 19 7.94 10.17 -9.95
CA PHE A 19 8.57 11.42 -10.35
C PHE A 19 9.95 11.19 -10.98
N ILE A 20 10.79 10.35 -10.36
CA ILE A 20 12.11 9.99 -10.89
C ILE A 20 11.95 9.28 -12.24
N ALA A 21 11.02 8.33 -12.34
CA ALA A 21 10.76 7.60 -13.58
C ALA A 21 10.30 8.52 -14.72
N LEU A 22 9.39 9.47 -14.45
CA LEU A 22 8.93 10.46 -15.42
C LEU A 22 10.03 11.45 -15.81
N SER A 23 10.93 11.79 -14.89
CA SER A 23 12.10 12.64 -15.17
C SER A 23 13.08 11.91 -16.09
N MET A 24 13.35 10.62 -15.85
CA MET A 24 14.18 9.79 -16.72
C MET A 24 13.55 9.64 -18.12
N ALA A 25 12.23 9.42 -18.18
CA ALA A 25 11.49 9.39 -19.45
C ALA A 25 11.57 10.73 -20.19
N SER A 26 11.59 11.86 -19.48
CA SER A 26 11.82 13.19 -20.08
C SER A 26 13.20 13.28 -20.74
N LEU A 27 14.25 12.84 -20.05
CA LEU A 27 15.62 12.88 -20.59
C LEU A 27 15.75 12.04 -21.86
N LEU A 28 15.20 10.82 -21.83
CA LEU A 28 15.15 9.93 -23.01
C LEU A 28 14.35 10.54 -24.17
N PHE A 29 13.25 11.21 -23.87
CA PHE A 29 12.43 11.85 -24.88
C PHE A 29 13.17 13.01 -25.58
N PHE A 30 13.82 13.88 -24.80
CA PHE A 30 14.57 15.02 -25.35
C PHE A 30 15.86 14.60 -26.07
N SER A 31 16.50 13.51 -25.67
CA SER A 31 17.67 12.99 -26.39
C SER A 31 17.29 12.32 -27.72
N ALA A 32 16.06 11.82 -27.83
CA ALA A 32 15.60 11.07 -29.00
C ALA A 32 14.99 11.90 -30.12
N SER A 33 14.42 13.06 -29.80
CA SER A 33 13.58 13.78 -30.75
C SER A 33 14.26 15.00 -31.38
N GLN A 34 14.45 14.96 -32.70
CA GLN A 34 14.80 16.15 -33.48
C GLN A 34 13.59 17.07 -33.76
N ARG A 35 12.35 16.59 -33.54
CA ARG A 35 11.10 17.38 -33.62
C ARG A 35 10.21 17.06 -32.40
N PRO A 36 10.41 17.76 -31.26
CA PRO A 36 9.95 17.33 -29.93
C PRO A 36 8.44 17.38 -29.68
N LEU A 37 7.62 17.81 -30.64
CA LEU A 37 6.19 18.06 -30.39
C LEU A 37 5.25 17.20 -31.24
N ASN A 38 5.77 16.42 -32.20
CA ASN A 38 4.95 15.57 -33.07
C ASN A 38 5.50 14.14 -33.05
N GLY A 39 4.71 13.17 -32.59
CA GLY A 39 5.12 11.77 -32.56
C GLY A 39 4.39 10.93 -31.51
N ARG A 40 4.48 9.60 -31.64
CA ARG A 40 3.87 8.64 -30.69
C ARG A 40 4.54 8.73 -29.33
N ALA A 41 5.84 8.97 -29.29
CA ALA A 41 6.60 9.18 -28.04
C ALA A 41 6.09 10.41 -27.27
N PHE A 42 5.80 11.51 -27.97
CA PHE A 42 5.29 12.74 -27.35
C PHE A 42 3.90 12.53 -26.75
N VAL A 43 2.98 11.96 -27.51
CA VAL A 43 1.59 11.73 -27.08
C VAL A 43 1.54 10.79 -25.86
N SER A 44 2.31 9.70 -25.89
CA SER A 44 2.36 8.77 -24.76
C SER A 44 3.01 9.39 -23.52
N TYR A 45 4.09 10.16 -23.67
CA TYR A 45 4.71 10.88 -22.56
C TYR A 45 3.77 11.92 -21.94
N ALA A 46 3.11 12.74 -22.76
CA ALA A 46 2.12 13.70 -22.30
C ALA A 46 0.95 13.01 -21.57
N ALA A 47 0.47 11.88 -22.08
CA ALA A 47 -0.56 11.07 -21.42
C ALA A 47 -0.09 10.53 -20.06
N MET A 48 1.17 10.10 -19.93
CA MET A 48 1.74 9.68 -18.64
C MET A 48 1.77 10.82 -17.62
N LEU A 49 2.17 12.03 -18.03
CA LEU A 49 2.18 13.21 -17.16
C LEU A 49 0.76 13.59 -16.70
N LEU A 50 -0.20 13.62 -17.63
CA LEU A 50 -1.60 13.91 -17.34
C LEU A 50 -2.20 12.85 -16.41
N TRP A 51 -1.96 11.57 -16.67
CA TRP A 51 -2.43 10.47 -15.83
C TRP A 51 -1.86 10.56 -14.41
N ALA A 52 -0.55 10.79 -14.29
CA ALA A 52 0.11 10.97 -13.00
C ALA A 52 -0.44 12.18 -12.24
N GLY A 53 -0.65 13.32 -12.92
CA GLY A 53 -1.25 14.52 -12.36
C GLY A 53 -2.70 14.31 -11.88
N ALA A 54 -3.51 13.64 -12.70
CA ALA A 54 -4.89 13.29 -12.36
C ALA A 54 -4.96 12.38 -11.14
N CYS A 55 -4.12 11.34 -11.09
CA CYS A 55 -4.02 10.46 -9.93
C CYS A 55 -3.52 11.23 -8.68
N ARG A 56 -2.58 12.16 -8.85
CA ARG A 56 -2.05 12.97 -7.74
C ARG A 56 -3.11 13.90 -7.15
N TYR A 57 -3.99 14.43 -8.00
CA TYR A 57 -5.16 15.19 -7.60
C TYR A 57 -6.19 14.29 -6.90
N ALA A 58 -6.55 13.14 -7.49
CA ALA A 58 -7.50 12.18 -6.94
C ALA A 58 -7.05 11.63 -5.56
N ALA A 59 -5.75 11.58 -5.30
CA ALA A 59 -5.19 11.19 -4.00
C ALA A 59 -5.60 12.11 -2.84
N ARG A 60 -6.14 13.31 -3.11
CA ARG A 60 -6.75 14.17 -2.08
C ARG A 60 -8.04 13.57 -1.50
N PHE A 61 -8.79 12.81 -2.31
CA PHE A 61 -10.05 12.18 -1.90
C PHE A 61 -9.83 10.75 -1.41
N ASN A 62 -9.08 9.94 -2.17
CA ASN A 62 -8.77 8.57 -1.76
C ASN A 62 -7.39 8.12 -2.25
N ARG A 63 -6.41 8.12 -1.35
CA ARG A 63 -5.02 7.78 -1.67
C ARG A 63 -4.84 6.35 -2.18
N ARG A 64 -5.59 5.38 -1.64
CA ARG A 64 -5.44 3.95 -2.01
C ARG A 64 -5.88 3.71 -3.45
N TRP A 65 -7.05 4.22 -3.82
CA TRP A 65 -7.56 4.09 -5.19
C TRP A 65 -6.75 4.89 -6.21
N ALA A 66 -6.32 6.11 -5.86
CA ALA A 66 -5.48 6.93 -6.72
C ALA A 66 -4.16 6.25 -7.10
N ILE A 67 -3.49 5.60 -6.15
CA ILE A 67 -2.25 4.86 -6.43
C ILE A 67 -2.51 3.59 -7.20
N THR A 68 -3.63 2.91 -6.94
CA THR A 68 -4.03 1.73 -7.71
C THR A 68 -4.23 2.09 -9.19
N ALA A 69 -4.95 3.18 -9.46
CA ALA A 69 -5.13 3.71 -10.80
C ALA A 69 -3.79 4.13 -11.44
N LEU A 70 -2.92 4.79 -10.68
CA LEU A 70 -1.58 5.15 -11.17
C LEU A 70 -0.77 3.92 -11.56
N ALA A 71 -0.66 2.93 -10.67
CA ALA A 71 0.15 1.73 -10.85
C ALA A 71 -0.33 0.88 -12.03
N LEU A 72 -1.64 0.78 -12.25
CA LEU A 72 -2.21 0.06 -13.40
C LEU A 72 -2.11 0.85 -14.70
N GLY A 73 -2.46 2.14 -14.67
CA GLY A 73 -2.51 2.97 -15.89
C GLY A 73 -1.14 3.34 -16.45
N ILE A 74 -0.10 3.39 -15.61
CA ILE A 74 1.25 3.71 -16.09
C ILE A 74 1.85 2.58 -16.95
N ILE A 75 1.47 1.32 -16.72
CA ILE A 75 2.01 0.16 -17.44
C ILE A 75 1.70 0.20 -18.95
N PRO A 76 0.43 0.30 -19.41
CA PRO A 76 0.13 0.36 -20.83
C PRO A 76 0.63 1.66 -21.48
N LEU A 77 0.60 2.79 -20.77
CA LEU A 77 1.15 4.05 -21.28
C LEU A 77 2.66 3.94 -21.53
N LEU A 78 3.38 3.32 -20.60
CA LEU A 78 4.80 3.06 -20.75
C LEU A 78 5.08 2.06 -21.87
N ALA A 79 4.23 1.05 -22.06
CA ALA A 79 4.36 0.12 -23.17
C ALA A 79 4.23 0.82 -24.53
N VAL A 80 3.32 1.79 -24.66
CA VAL A 80 3.20 2.60 -25.88
C VAL A 80 4.43 3.50 -26.05
N PHE A 81 4.91 4.13 -24.97
CA PHE A 81 6.10 4.98 -24.98
C PHE A 81 7.35 4.21 -25.43
N LEU A 82 7.64 3.05 -24.83
CA LEU A 82 8.81 2.24 -25.16
C LEU A 82 8.78 1.60 -26.55
N ARG A 83 7.60 1.54 -27.21
CA ARG A 83 7.43 1.03 -28.58
C ARG A 83 7.41 2.14 -29.63
N ALA A 84 7.56 3.39 -29.21
CA ALA A 84 7.53 4.52 -30.11
C ALA A 84 8.74 4.42 -31.07
N PRO A 85 8.54 4.50 -32.40
CA PRO A 85 9.63 4.35 -33.37
C PRO A 85 10.75 5.37 -33.18
N GLU A 86 10.43 6.54 -32.62
CA GLU A 86 11.37 7.60 -32.27
C GLU A 86 12.39 7.16 -31.22
N LEU A 87 12.01 6.20 -30.36
CA LEU A 87 12.85 5.68 -29.27
C LEU A 87 13.53 4.36 -29.62
N ASN A 88 12.98 3.57 -30.55
CA ASN A 88 13.51 2.25 -30.93
C ASN A 88 14.96 2.30 -31.40
N GLY A 89 15.39 3.38 -32.06
CA GLY A 89 16.77 3.53 -32.55
C GLY A 89 17.81 3.87 -31.46
N LEU A 90 17.36 4.30 -30.27
CA LEU A 90 18.23 4.68 -29.15
C LEU A 90 18.21 3.67 -28.00
N LEU A 91 17.15 2.87 -27.95
CA LEU A 91 16.87 1.93 -26.88
C LEU A 91 16.74 0.53 -27.47
N GLU A 92 17.86 -0.17 -27.63
CA GLU A 92 17.87 -1.63 -27.83
C GLU A 92 17.49 -2.35 -26.53
N ILE A 93 16.29 -2.09 -26.03
CA ILE A 93 15.78 -2.72 -24.82
C ILE A 93 15.18 -4.07 -25.18
N GLN A 94 15.82 -5.15 -24.73
CA GLN A 94 15.29 -6.52 -24.78
C GLN A 94 13.94 -6.62 -24.03
N THR A 95 13.15 -7.65 -24.33
CA THR A 95 11.83 -7.84 -23.73
C THR A 95 11.88 -7.90 -22.20
N VAL A 96 12.94 -8.51 -21.65
CA VAL A 96 13.19 -8.54 -20.19
C VAL A 96 13.31 -7.13 -19.61
N GLY A 97 14.04 -6.25 -20.29
CA GLY A 97 14.20 -4.85 -19.88
C GLY A 97 12.88 -4.08 -19.91
N ARG A 98 12.03 -4.32 -20.92
CA ARG A 98 10.70 -3.69 -21.01
C ARG A 98 9.79 -4.14 -19.88
N ALA A 99 9.73 -5.45 -19.62
CA ALA A 99 8.87 -5.99 -18.57
C ALA A 99 9.30 -5.58 -17.16
N SER A 100 10.59 -5.31 -16.95
CA SER A 100 11.14 -4.85 -15.66
C SER A 100 10.52 -3.53 -15.19
N PHE A 101 10.04 -2.69 -16.11
CA PHE A 101 9.35 -1.46 -15.73
C PHE A 101 7.98 -1.68 -15.08
N GLY A 102 7.39 -2.88 -15.19
CA GLY A 102 6.17 -3.27 -14.47
C GLY A 102 6.43 -3.65 -13.00
N ALA A 103 7.69 -3.88 -12.61
CA ALA A 103 8.06 -4.35 -11.27
C ALA A 103 7.61 -3.42 -10.14
N PRO A 104 7.81 -2.08 -10.21
CA PRO A 104 7.38 -1.17 -9.14
C PRO A 104 5.87 -1.18 -8.94
N SER A 105 5.09 -1.19 -10.03
CA SER A 105 3.63 -1.29 -9.97
C SER A 105 3.17 -2.62 -9.39
N THR A 106 3.86 -3.71 -9.72
CA THR A 106 3.57 -5.05 -9.21
C THR A 106 3.82 -5.15 -7.70
N LEU A 107 4.96 -4.63 -7.23
CA LEU A 107 5.28 -4.57 -5.82
C LEU A 107 4.23 -3.76 -5.05
N VAL A 108 3.89 -2.56 -5.53
CA VAL A 108 2.95 -1.67 -4.84
C VAL A 108 1.54 -2.23 -4.79
N LEU A 109 1.05 -2.83 -5.87
CA LEU A 109 -0.26 -3.47 -5.87
C LEU A 109 -0.28 -4.71 -4.97
N GLY A 110 0.84 -5.45 -4.86
CA GLY A 110 1.03 -6.48 -3.86
C GLY A 110 0.96 -5.95 -2.42
N VAL A 111 1.58 -4.79 -2.14
CA VAL A 111 1.54 -4.18 -0.81
C VAL A 111 0.15 -3.69 -0.43
N ILE A 112 -0.61 -3.12 -1.38
CA ILE A 112 -1.93 -2.52 -1.09
C ILE A 112 -3.02 -3.61 -1.01
N TRP A 113 -3.07 -4.48 -2.00
CA TRP A 113 -4.17 -5.42 -2.19
C TRP A 113 -3.80 -6.88 -1.89
N GLY A 114 -2.53 -7.16 -1.59
CA GLY A 114 -2.04 -8.52 -1.41
C GLY A 114 -1.92 -9.27 -2.74
N PHE A 115 -2.07 -10.59 -2.67
CA PHE A 115 -1.90 -11.48 -3.81
C PHE A 115 -2.77 -11.13 -5.04
N PRO A 116 -4.06 -10.77 -4.90
CA PRO A 116 -4.89 -10.42 -6.06
C PRO A 116 -4.36 -9.20 -6.83
N GLY A 117 -3.89 -8.16 -6.12
CA GLY A 117 -3.34 -6.96 -6.76
C GLY A 117 -2.00 -7.23 -7.44
N ALA A 118 -1.14 -8.01 -6.79
CA ALA A 118 0.10 -8.47 -7.40
C ALA A 118 -0.16 -9.24 -8.69
N LEU A 119 -1.06 -10.23 -8.65
CA LEU A 119 -1.39 -11.06 -9.81
C LEU A 119 -1.93 -10.22 -10.98
N LEU A 120 -2.85 -9.30 -10.70
CA LEU A 120 -3.38 -8.38 -11.72
C LEU A 120 -2.25 -7.56 -12.36
N ALA A 121 -1.33 -7.03 -11.57
CA ALA A 121 -0.21 -6.24 -12.06
C ALA A 121 0.75 -7.04 -12.93
N VAL A 122 1.03 -8.31 -12.56
CA VAL A 122 1.83 -9.23 -13.37
C VAL A 122 1.16 -9.44 -14.72
N ILE A 123 -0.13 -9.77 -14.75
CA ILE A 123 -0.89 -10.00 -15.98
C ILE A 123 -0.83 -8.77 -16.89
N VAL A 124 -1.13 -7.59 -16.36
CA VAL A 124 -1.10 -6.33 -17.13
C VAL A 124 0.32 -6.04 -17.64
N SER A 125 1.35 -6.29 -16.84
CA SER A 125 2.76 -6.08 -17.23
C SER A 125 3.19 -7.04 -18.33
N VAL A 126 2.86 -8.33 -18.23
CA VAL A 126 3.22 -9.32 -19.24
C VAL A 126 2.51 -9.03 -20.56
N LEU A 127 1.21 -8.73 -20.53
CA LEU A 127 0.44 -8.42 -21.73
C LEU A 127 0.90 -7.11 -22.40
N ALA A 128 1.16 -6.07 -21.61
CA ALA A 128 1.55 -4.77 -22.16
C ALA A 128 3.02 -4.73 -22.61
N LEU A 129 3.94 -5.31 -21.83
CA LEU A 129 5.39 -5.12 -21.99
C LEU A 129 6.14 -6.38 -22.46
N GLY A 130 5.59 -7.58 -22.22
CA GLY A 130 6.29 -8.86 -22.43
C GLY A 130 6.00 -9.61 -23.74
N GLY A 131 4.99 -9.21 -24.52
CA GLY A 131 4.43 -10.03 -25.60
C GLY A 131 5.26 -10.23 -26.88
N GLN A 132 6.51 -9.76 -26.95
CA GLN A 132 7.32 -9.81 -28.19
C GLN A 132 8.68 -10.51 -28.03
N GLY A 133 8.97 -11.09 -26.86
CA GLY A 133 10.24 -11.73 -26.57
C GLY A 133 10.26 -13.22 -26.84
N ASN A 134 11.46 -13.79 -26.92
CA ASN A 134 11.64 -15.24 -26.95
C ASN A 134 11.20 -15.86 -25.62
N ALA A 135 10.94 -17.17 -25.61
CA ALA A 135 10.42 -17.88 -24.43
C ALA A 135 11.27 -17.64 -23.16
N ALA A 136 12.60 -17.64 -23.28
CA ALA A 136 13.50 -17.35 -22.17
C ALA A 136 13.28 -15.95 -21.58
N GLU A 137 13.10 -14.93 -22.43
CA GLU A 137 12.88 -13.54 -21.97
C GLU A 137 11.54 -13.40 -21.25
N ILE A 138 10.49 -14.05 -21.77
CA ILE A 138 9.15 -14.05 -21.15
C ILE A 138 9.21 -14.75 -19.79
N ILE A 139 9.91 -15.89 -19.70
CA ILE A 139 10.09 -16.61 -18.44
C ILE A 139 10.82 -15.72 -17.43
N THR A 140 11.96 -15.11 -17.79
CA THR A 140 12.72 -14.23 -16.90
C THR A 140 11.90 -13.01 -16.45
N ALA A 141 11.18 -12.36 -17.37
CA ALA A 141 10.29 -11.26 -17.03
C ALA A 141 9.20 -11.69 -16.04
N THR A 142 8.57 -12.83 -16.29
CA THR A 142 7.47 -13.34 -15.45
C THR A 142 7.97 -13.75 -14.07
N THR A 143 9.16 -14.36 -13.96
CA THR A 143 9.75 -14.73 -12.65
C THR A 143 10.13 -13.50 -11.84
N LEU A 144 10.70 -12.46 -12.46
CA LEU A 144 10.97 -11.18 -11.79
C LEU A 144 9.70 -10.51 -11.27
N LEU A 145 8.66 -10.44 -12.11
CA LEU A 145 7.38 -9.87 -11.73
C LEU A 145 6.69 -10.70 -10.63
N ALA A 146 6.76 -12.03 -10.70
CA ALA A 146 6.25 -12.92 -9.67
C ALA A 146 6.97 -12.72 -8.33
N LEU A 147 8.30 -12.55 -8.33
CA LEU A 147 9.09 -12.27 -7.12
C LEU A 147 8.68 -10.93 -6.50
N MET A 148 8.48 -9.90 -7.31
CA MET A 148 8.00 -8.58 -6.85
C MET A 148 6.58 -8.66 -6.28
N GLY A 149 5.70 -9.41 -6.95
CA GLY A 149 4.34 -9.65 -6.49
C GLY A 149 4.28 -10.43 -5.18
N PHE A 150 5.10 -11.46 -5.03
CA PHE A 150 5.26 -12.23 -3.79
C PHE A 150 5.81 -11.36 -2.67
N SER A 151 6.82 -10.54 -2.94
CA SER A 151 7.44 -9.63 -1.97
C SER A 151 6.43 -8.61 -1.46
N GLY A 152 5.71 -7.94 -2.36
CA GLY A 152 4.65 -7.00 -2.00
C GLY A 152 3.53 -7.66 -1.19
N SER A 153 3.08 -8.85 -1.61
CA SER A 153 2.04 -9.62 -0.90
C SER A 153 2.48 -10.07 0.49
N SER A 154 3.76 -10.40 0.66
CA SER A 154 4.35 -10.77 1.95
C SER A 154 4.39 -9.58 2.90
N VAL A 155 4.79 -8.41 2.41
CA VAL A 155 4.71 -7.14 3.16
C VAL A 155 3.27 -6.86 3.58
N ASN A 156 2.27 -7.03 2.69
CA ASN A 156 0.86 -6.87 3.05
C ASN A 156 0.44 -7.78 4.20
N ARG A 157 0.83 -9.06 4.17
CA ARG A 157 0.55 -10.02 5.24
C ARG A 157 1.21 -9.62 6.56
N LEU A 158 2.47 -9.16 6.53
CA LEU A 158 3.18 -8.69 7.71
C LEU A 158 2.53 -7.45 8.31
N ILE A 159 2.13 -6.48 7.48
CA ILE A 159 1.41 -5.29 7.93
C ILE A 159 0.10 -5.68 8.64
N ARG A 160 -0.70 -6.57 8.03
CA ARG A 160 -1.95 -7.05 8.65
C ARG A 160 -1.71 -7.76 9.99
N ARG A 161 -0.67 -8.62 10.06
CA ARG A 161 -0.31 -9.30 11.31
C ARG A 161 0.09 -8.30 12.40
N LEU A 162 0.85 -7.28 12.04
CA LEU A 162 1.28 -6.23 12.96
C LEU A 162 0.10 -5.38 13.44
N GLU A 163 -0.86 -5.05 12.56
CA GLU A 163 -2.11 -4.38 12.94
C GLU A 163 -2.91 -5.22 13.94
N THR A 164 -3.08 -6.52 13.68
CA THR A 164 -3.80 -7.44 14.59
C THR A 164 -3.10 -7.57 15.94
N ALA A 165 -1.79 -7.80 15.95
CA ALA A 165 -1.02 -7.92 17.19
C ALA A 165 -1.04 -6.63 18.01
N ASN A 166 -0.91 -5.47 17.36
CA ASN A 166 -1.00 -4.18 18.04
C ASN A 166 -2.39 -3.93 18.63
N ARG A 167 -3.46 -4.36 17.93
CA ARG A 167 -4.83 -4.30 18.46
C ARG A 167 -4.99 -5.18 19.70
N GLN A 168 -4.51 -6.41 19.66
CA GLN A 168 -4.57 -7.33 20.80
C GLN A 168 -3.79 -6.80 22.02
N LEU A 169 -2.61 -6.22 21.79
CA LEU A 169 -1.82 -5.58 22.84
C LEU A 169 -2.57 -4.37 23.44
N LEU A 170 -3.22 -3.57 22.60
CA LEU A 170 -4.01 -2.42 23.07
C LEU A 170 -5.21 -2.88 23.89
N GLU A 171 -5.93 -3.91 23.44
CA GLU A 171 -7.04 -4.52 24.18
C GLU A 171 -6.57 -5.06 25.53
N ALA A 172 -5.50 -5.87 25.56
CA ALA A 172 -4.92 -6.38 26.80
C ALA A 172 -4.42 -5.27 27.75
N ALA A 173 -3.90 -4.16 27.22
CA ALA A 173 -3.42 -3.04 28.03
C ALA A 173 -4.53 -2.10 28.52
N THR A 174 -5.72 -2.16 27.93
CA THR A 174 -6.85 -1.26 28.23
C THR A 174 -8.07 -1.96 28.82
N GLN A 175 -8.06 -3.29 28.89
CA GLN A 175 -9.09 -4.06 29.58
C GLN A 175 -8.57 -4.55 30.93
N ASP A 176 -9.46 -4.58 31.90
CA ASP A 176 -9.25 -5.28 33.15
C ASP A 176 -9.51 -6.77 32.92
N ALA A 177 -8.51 -7.61 33.19
CA ALA A 177 -8.55 -9.04 32.86
C ALA A 177 -9.59 -9.83 33.68
N MET A 178 -10.00 -9.28 34.82
CA MET A 178 -10.89 -9.91 35.77
C MET A 178 -12.36 -9.68 35.42
N THR A 179 -12.70 -8.45 35.04
CA THR A 179 -14.08 -8.01 34.74
C THR A 179 -14.37 -7.92 33.24
N GLY A 180 -13.34 -7.89 32.37
CA GLY A 180 -13.47 -7.64 30.94
C GLY A 180 -13.83 -6.18 30.58
N LEU A 181 -14.07 -5.34 31.58
CA LEU A 181 -14.38 -3.93 31.45
C LEU A 181 -13.14 -3.12 31.04
N GLY A 182 -13.36 -1.87 30.64
CA GLY A 182 -12.26 -0.93 30.45
C GLY A 182 -11.55 -0.66 31.77
N ASN A 183 -10.23 -0.81 31.80
CA ASN A 183 -9.47 -0.38 32.95
C ASN A 183 -9.40 1.16 33.01
N ARG A 184 -8.84 1.69 34.09
CA ARG A 184 -8.64 3.14 34.28
C ARG A 184 -7.95 3.82 33.08
N ARG A 185 -6.97 3.16 32.46
CA ARG A 185 -6.25 3.68 31.29
C ARG A 185 -7.17 3.84 30.07
N LYS A 186 -8.19 2.99 29.91
CA LYS A 186 -9.20 3.14 28.85
C LYS A 186 -10.06 4.38 29.05
N LEU A 187 -10.41 4.70 30.28
CA LEU A 187 -11.11 5.94 30.63
C LEU A 187 -10.24 7.17 30.37
N GLU A 188 -8.96 7.13 30.75
CA GLU A 188 -8.00 8.24 30.56
C GLU A 188 -7.65 8.49 29.09
N THR A 189 -7.66 7.44 28.27
CA THR A 189 -7.37 7.54 26.83
C THR A 189 -8.62 7.72 25.96
N MET A 190 -9.81 7.79 26.59
CA MET A 190 -11.07 7.95 25.88
C MET A 190 -11.10 9.32 25.17
N PRO A 191 -11.50 9.38 23.89
CA PRO A 191 -11.56 10.65 23.17
C PRO A 191 -12.55 11.60 23.84
N LYS A 192 -12.28 12.92 23.78
CA LYS A 192 -13.20 13.93 24.30
C LYS A 192 -14.58 13.75 23.66
N LEU A 193 -15.52 13.39 24.52
CA LEU A 193 -16.90 13.18 24.16
C LEU A 193 -17.54 14.56 23.83
N ARG A 194 -18.22 14.70 22.69
CA ARG A 194 -18.86 15.96 22.24
C ARG A 194 -20.34 16.04 22.62
N GLY A 195 -20.78 17.15 23.21
CA GLY A 195 -22.17 17.30 23.69
C GLY A 195 -22.29 17.08 25.19
N SER A 196 -23.50 16.79 25.67
CA SER A 196 -23.76 16.53 27.10
C SER A 196 -23.61 15.05 27.42
N TRP A 197 -22.93 14.75 28.52
CA TRP A 197 -22.63 13.38 28.95
C TRP A 197 -22.87 13.24 30.45
N MET A 198 -23.19 12.03 30.88
CA MET A 198 -23.31 11.66 32.28
C MET A 198 -22.19 10.67 32.63
N LEU A 199 -21.44 10.98 33.69
CA LEU A 199 -20.47 10.07 34.28
C LEU A 199 -21.05 9.53 35.58
N THR A 200 -21.14 8.21 35.68
CA THR A 200 -21.64 7.53 36.89
C THR A 200 -20.52 6.68 37.45
N THR A 201 -20.25 6.82 38.74
CA THR A 201 -19.25 6.05 39.48
C THR A 201 -19.95 5.14 40.47
N TRP A 202 -19.68 3.84 40.40
CA TRP A 202 -20.20 2.84 41.33
C TRP A 202 -19.06 2.28 42.16
N ASP A 203 -19.31 2.06 43.45
CA ASP A 203 -18.40 1.38 44.37
C ASP A 203 -19.07 0.12 44.90
N VAL A 204 -18.29 -0.95 45.12
CA VAL A 204 -18.82 -2.24 45.57
C VAL A 204 -18.66 -2.36 47.08
N ASP A 205 -19.78 -2.30 47.79
CA ASP A 205 -19.80 -2.40 49.25
C ASP A 205 -19.39 -3.78 49.77
N GLY A 206 -18.58 -3.81 50.83
CA GLY A 206 -18.33 -5.03 51.60
C GLY A 206 -17.41 -6.07 50.97
N LEU A 207 -16.79 -5.79 49.82
CA LEU A 207 -15.89 -6.73 49.11
C LEU A 207 -14.75 -7.26 49.99
N LYS A 208 -14.16 -6.41 50.83
CA LYS A 208 -13.08 -6.81 51.75
C LYS A 208 -13.55 -7.90 52.73
N ARG A 209 -14.77 -7.81 53.25
CA ARG A 209 -15.32 -8.84 54.15
C ARG A 209 -15.47 -10.18 53.45
N VAL A 210 -15.88 -10.18 52.17
CA VAL A 210 -15.96 -11.41 51.36
C VAL A 210 -14.56 -12.00 51.17
N ASN A 211 -13.57 -11.18 50.80
CA ASN A 211 -12.18 -11.62 50.69
C ASN A 211 -11.63 -12.22 51.99
N ASP A 212 -11.87 -11.55 53.12
CA ASP A 212 -11.33 -11.97 54.43
C ASP A 212 -12.02 -13.25 54.96
N THR A 213 -13.27 -13.52 54.57
CA THR A 213 -14.04 -14.68 55.08
C THR A 213 -14.05 -15.88 54.14
N GLN A 214 -14.04 -15.67 52.82
CA GLN A 214 -14.21 -16.71 51.80
C GLN A 214 -12.98 -16.82 50.87
N GLY A 215 -11.97 -15.99 51.09
CA GLY A 215 -10.76 -15.94 50.28
C GLY A 215 -10.91 -15.10 49.01
N HIS A 216 -9.77 -14.74 48.41
CA HIS A 216 -9.71 -13.87 47.24
C HIS A 216 -10.50 -14.40 46.03
N ALA A 217 -10.49 -15.72 45.78
CA ALA A 217 -11.24 -16.30 44.66
C ALA A 217 -12.76 -16.05 44.74
N ALA A 218 -13.32 -15.99 45.96
CA ALA A 218 -14.74 -15.70 46.16
C ALA A 218 -15.06 -14.22 45.91
N GLY A 219 -14.19 -13.31 46.34
CA GLY A 219 -14.30 -11.89 45.96
C GLY A 219 -14.12 -11.69 44.47
N ASP A 220 -13.27 -12.49 43.82
CA ASP A 220 -13.10 -12.42 42.38
C ASP A 220 -14.36 -12.80 41.61
N GLN A 221 -15.05 -13.84 42.07
CA GLN A 221 -16.33 -14.25 41.53
C GLN A 221 -17.44 -13.24 41.83
N TYR A 222 -17.36 -12.51 42.95
CA TYR A 222 -18.32 -11.46 43.30
C TYR A 222 -18.26 -10.25 42.36
N LEU A 223 -17.12 -10.03 41.69
CA LEU A 223 -16.90 -8.93 40.74
C LEU A 223 -17.14 -9.30 39.27
N ARG A 224 -17.33 -10.60 38.95
CA ARG A 224 -17.62 -11.08 37.59
C ARG A 224 -19.11 -11.07 37.30
#